data_AF-A0A2C9XQ13-F1
#
_entry.id   AF-A0A2C9XQ13-F1
#
_cell.length_a   1.000
_cell.length_b   1.000
_cell.length_c   1.000
_cell.angle_alpha   90.00
_cell.angle_beta   90.00
_cell.angle_gamma   90.00
#
_symmetry.space_group_name_H-M   'P 1'
#
loop_
_entity.id
_entity.type
_entity.pdbx_description
1 polymer ?
#
loop_
_entity_poly.entity_id
_entity_poly.type
_entity_poly.pdbx_seq_one_letter_code
_entity_poly.pdbx_strand_id
1 'polypeptide(L)' 'MTDKQKAEAIMKKYNRSYGDLNKKATRKEFMTVLQYVANESNRKQRELTGLDK' A
#
# COMPACT_ATOMS: atom_id res chain seq x y z
N MET A 1 0.20 -10.53 -10.68
CA MET A 1 -0.33 -9.97 -9.42
C MET A 1 -0.08 -8.47 -9.42
N THR A 2 -1.12 -7.65 -9.34
CA THR A 2 -1.01 -6.18 -9.30
C THR A 2 -0.40 -5.70 -7.98
N ASP A 3 0.05 -4.45 -7.91
CA ASP A 3 0.60 -3.88 -6.68
C ASP A 3 -0.43 -3.86 -5.54
N LYS A 4 -1.71 -3.59 -5.86
CA LYS A 4 -2.83 -3.74 -4.93
C LYS A 4 -2.94 -5.15 -4.38
N GLN A 5 -2.89 -6.17 -5.25
CA GLN A 5 -2.99 -7.57 -4.82
C GLN A 5 -1.80 -7.99 -3.95
N LYS A 6 -0.59 -7.52 -4.27
CA LYS A 6 0.61 -7.77 -3.45
C LYS A 6 0.49 -7.11 -2.07
N ALA A 7 0.13 -5.83 -2.02
CA ALA A 7 -0.03 -5.09 -0.76
C ALA A 7 -1.14 -5.71 0.10
N GLU A 8 -2.26 -6.12 -0.51
CA GLU A 8 -3.36 -6.79 0.18
C GLU A 8 -2.96 -8.16 0.74
N ALA A 9 -2.18 -8.95 -0.01
CA ALA A 9 -1.67 -10.23 0.46
C ALA A 9 -0.74 -10.05 1.67
N ILE A 10 0.14 -9.05 1.62
CA ILE A 10 1.02 -8.69 2.74
C ILE A 10 0.18 -8.24 3.94
N MET A 11 -0.77 -7.32 3.76
CA MET A 11 -1.61 -6.85 4.87
C MET A 11 -2.41 -7.98 5.52
N LYS A 12 -2.92 -8.94 4.75
CA LYS A 12 -3.59 -10.13 5.28
C LYS A 12 -2.68 -10.98 6.18
N LYS A 13 -1.39 -11.16 5.81
CA LYS A 13 -0.39 -11.86 6.65
C LYS A 13 -0.23 -11.22 8.03
N TYR A 14 -0.42 -9.91 8.14
CA TYR A 14 -0.32 -9.14 9.39
C TYR A 14 -1.69 -8.74 9.96
N ASN A 15 -2.73 -9.55 9.73
CA ASN A 15 -4.08 -9.33 10.27
C ASN A 15 -4.68 -7.95 9.94
N ARG A 16 -4.27 -7.36 8.81
CA ARG A 16 -4.61 -5.99 8.39
C ARG A 16 -4.22 -4.92 9.42
N SER A 17 -3.33 -5.24 10.37
CA SER A 17 -2.87 -4.33 11.41
C SER A 17 -1.60 -3.61 10.97
N TYR A 18 -1.66 -2.28 10.88
CA TYR A 18 -0.46 -1.47 10.65
C TYR A 18 0.59 -1.68 11.74
N GLY A 19 0.16 -1.84 13.00
CA GLY A 19 1.06 -2.08 14.12
C GLY A 19 1.84 -3.39 13.96
N ASP A 20 1.19 -4.46 13.53
CA ASP A 20 1.85 -5.75 13.26
C ASP A 20 2.74 -5.67 12.03
N LEU A 21 2.29 -5.00 10.96
CA LEU A 21 3.13 -4.74 9.78
C LEU A 21 4.41 -3.98 10.18
N ASN A 22 4.30 -2.89 10.93
CA ASN A 22 5.43 -2.06 11.34
C ASN A 22 6.42 -2.81 12.24
N LYS A 23 5.93 -3.67 13.14
CA LYS A 23 6.78 -4.38 14.11
C LYS A 23 7.36 -5.69 13.59
N LYS A 24 6.65 -6.40 12.71
CA LYS A 24 6.94 -7.80 12.35
C LYS A 24 7.23 -8.02 10.87
N ALA A 25 6.96 -7.05 10.00
CA ALA A 25 7.22 -7.23 8.57
C ALA A 25 8.70 -7.11 8.25
N THR A 26 9.12 -7.81 7.19
CA THR A 26 10.42 -7.53 6.59
C THR A 26 10.41 -6.12 5.99
N ARG A 27 11.59 -5.50 5.87
CA ARG A 27 11.73 -4.20 5.20
C ARG A 27 11.10 -4.20 3.80
N LYS A 28 11.26 -5.30 3.04
CA LYS A 28 10.70 -5.44 1.70
C LYS A 28 9.17 -5.43 1.71
N GLU A 29 8.55 -6.19 2.61
CA GLU A 29 7.10 -6.23 2.75
C GLU A 29 6.53 -4.88 3.18
N PHE A 30 7.14 -4.26 4.20
CA PHE A 30 6.75 -2.95 4.69
C PHE A 30 6.80 -1.89 3.58
N MET A 31 7.92 -1.81 2.86
CA MET A 31 8.09 -0.85 1.76
C MET A 31 7.14 -1.13 0.59
N THR A 32 6.81 -2.40 0.33
CA THR A 32 5.84 -2.75 -0.73
C THR A 32 4.45 -2.18 -0.41
N VAL A 33 4.00 -2.30 0.84
CA VAL A 33 2.71 -1.73 1.27
C VAL A 33 2.75 -0.20 1.23
N LEU A 34 3.82 0.43 1.73
CA LEU A 34 3.93 1.89 1.71
C LEU A 34 3.97 2.47 0.30
N GLN A 35 4.70 1.82 -0.62
CA GLN A 35 4.74 2.26 -2.01
C GLN A 35 3.36 2.20 -2.66
N TYR A 36 2.59 1.14 -2.39
CA TYR A 36 1.22 1.04 -2.86
C TYR A 36 0.34 2.17 -2.33
N VAL A 37 0.40 2.45 -1.02
CA VAL A 37 -0.36 3.54 -0.39
C VAL A 37 0.02 4.91 -0.99
N ALA A 38 1.32 5.17 -1.20
CA ALA A 38 1.79 6.41 -1.81
C ALA A 38 1.26 6.56 -3.24
N ASN A 39 1.34 5.50 -4.05
CA ASN A 39 0.86 5.52 -5.43
C ASN A 39 -0.65 5.73 -5.52
N GLU A 40 -1.43 5.06 -4.67
CA GLU A 40 -2.89 5.26 -4.62
C GLU A 40 -3.26 6.66 -4.12
N SER A 41 -2.50 7.22 -3.19
CA SER A 41 -2.70 8.59 -2.72
C SER A 41 -2.44 9.59 -3.85
N ASN A 42 -1.35 9.42 -4.61
CA ASN A 42 -1.04 10.25 -5.77
C ASN A 42 -2.12 10.14 -6.85
N ARG A 43 -2.61 8.93 -7.16
CA ARG A 43 -3.71 8.70 -8.10
C ARG A 43 -4.97 9.45 -7.68
N LYS A 44 -5.41 9.27 -6.43
CA LYS A 44 -6.59 9.97 -5.90
C LYS A 44 -6.42 11.50 -5.91
N GLN A 45 -5.22 12.01 -5.62
CA GLN A 45 -4.95 13.45 -5.71
C GLN A 45 -5.04 13.96 -7.15
N ARG A 46 -4.56 13.21 -8.13
CA ARG A 46 -4.67 13.56 -9.55
C ARG A 46 -6.13 13.54 -10.03
N GLU A 47 -6.90 12.54 -9.62
CA GLU A 47 -8.35 12.46 -9.88
C GLU A 47 -9.07 13.68 -9.29
N LEU A 48 -8.80 14.04 -8.02
CA LEU A 48 -9.42 15.18 -7.34
C LEU A 48 -9.06 16.54 -7.97
N THR A 49 -7.87 16.67 -8.53
CA THR A 49 -7.37 17.92 -9.13
C THR A 49 -7.65 18.01 -10.63
N GLY A 50 -8.32 17.02 -11.22
CA GLY A 50 -8.58 16.97 -12.66
C GLY A 50 -7.33 16.81 -13.52
N LEU A 51 -6.22 16.33 -12.91
CA LEU A 51 -4.96 16.03 -13.59
C LEU A 51 -4.95 14.62 -14.19
N ASP A 52 -5.84 13.74 -13.73
CA ASP A 52 -6.23 12.53 -14.46
C ASP A 52 -7.53 12.83 -15.21
N LYS A 53 -7.40 13.13 -16.51
CA LYS A 53 -8.51 13.20 -17.47
C LYS A 53 -8.78 11.83 -18.07
#